data_AF-A5G4E9-F1
#
_entry.id   AF-A5G4E9-F1
#
_cell.length_a   1.000
_cell.length_b   1.000
_cell.length_c   1.000
_cell.angle_alpha   90.00
_cell.angle_beta   90.00
_cell.angle_gamma   90.00
#
_symmetry.space_group_name_H-M   'P 1'
#
loop_
_entity.id
_entity.type
_entity.pdbx_description
1 polymer ?
#
loop_
_entity_poly.entity_id
_entity_poly.type
_entity_poly.pdbx_seq_one_letter_code
_entity_poly.pdbx_strand_id
1 'polypeptide(L)' 'MLIIMKQNAKDLAQVHIKEYLINRNFDIHQSTGANRVIIGVIGDTDKLEAAELEKMPGVLQVIRINKEE' A
#
# COMPACT_ATOMS: atom_id res chain seq x y z
N MET A 1 -4.55 1.20 6.71
CA MET A 1 -3.78 0.00 6.28
C MET A 1 -2.38 0.42 5.87
N LEU A 2 -1.37 -0.45 5.99
CA LEU A 2 0.00 -0.21 5.51
C LEU A 2 0.36 -1.22 4.42
N ILE A 3 0.92 -0.74 3.32
CA ILE A 3 1.51 -1.56 2.27
C ILE A 3 3.02 -1.35 2.31
N ILE A 4 3.77 -2.42 2.53
CA ILE A 4 5.23 -2.40 2.63
C ILE A 4 5.78 -2.83 1.27
N MET A 5 6.62 -2.00 0.65
CA MET A 5 7.28 -2.31 -0.62
C MET A 5 8.53 -3.17 -0.41
N LYS A 6 8.86 -4.00 -1.41
CA LYS A 6 10.16 -4.68 -1.51
C LYS A 6 11.27 -3.63 -1.68
N GLN A 7 12.45 -3.90 -1.09
CA GLN A 7 13.64 -3.02 -1.11
C GLN A 7 14.01 -2.50 -2.52
N ASN A 8 13.85 -3.35 -3.54
CA ASN A 8 14.19 -3.05 -4.94
C ASN A 8 12.93 -2.98 -5.84
N ALA A 9 11.78 -2.61 -5.28
CA ALA A 9 10.58 -2.40 -6.08
C ALA A 9 10.84 -1.27 -7.09
N LYS A 10 10.62 -1.56 -8.38
CA LYS A 10 10.73 -0.56 -9.46
C LYS A 10 9.74 0.59 -9.21
N ASP A 11 10.10 1.80 -9.62
CA ASP A 11 9.24 2.99 -9.46
C ASP A 11 7.85 2.79 -10.08
N LEU A 12 7.77 2.12 -11.24
CA LEU A 12 6.51 1.77 -11.90
C LEU A 12 5.57 0.93 -11.02
N ALA A 13 6.10 0.05 -10.17
CA ALA A 13 5.28 -0.73 -9.25
C ALA A 13 4.59 0.18 -8.22
N GLN A 14 5.32 1.18 -7.70
CA GLN A 14 4.76 2.15 -6.76
C GLN A 14 3.70 3.03 -7.43
N VAL A 15 3.93 3.44 -8.69
CA VAL A 15 2.96 4.23 -9.47
C VAL A 15 1.66 3.44 -9.63
N HIS A 16 1.71 2.19 -10.08
CA HIS A 16 0.51 1.38 -10.29
C HIS A 16 -0.29 1.14 -9.00
N ILE A 17 0.38 0.90 -7.87
CA ILE A 17 -0.29 0.73 -6.57
C ILE A 17 -1.00 2.02 -6.16
N LYS A 18 -0.32 3.17 -6.34
CA LYS A 18 -0.91 4.48 -6.00
C LYS A 18 -2.13 4.79 -6.88
N GLU A 19 -2.03 4.57 -8.18
CA GLU A 19 -3.17 4.75 -9.10
C GLU A 19 -4.34 3.82 -8.77
N TYR A 20 -4.07 2.55 -8.49
CA TYR A 20 -5.10 1.58 -8.08
C TYR A 20 -5.89 2.06 -6.87
N LEU A 21 -5.20 2.63 -5.87
CA LEU A 21 -5.81 3.13 -4.64
C LEU A 21 -6.56 4.44 -4.86
N ILE A 22 -5.96 5.42 -5.55
CA ILE A 22 -6.59 6.72 -5.84
C ILE A 22 -7.87 6.55 -6.68
N ASN A 23 -7.83 5.67 -7.69
CA ASN A 23 -8.98 5.38 -8.54
C ASN A 23 -10.15 4.73 -7.78
N ARG A 24 -9.92 4.28 -6.55
CA ARG A 24 -10.92 3.69 -5.65
C ARG A 24 -11.22 4.60 -4.45
N ASN A 25 -10.89 5.89 -4.55
CA ASN A 25 -11.16 6.92 -3.56
C ASN A 25 -10.45 6.70 -2.22
N PHE A 26 -9.25 6.11 -2.24
CA PHE A 26 -8.38 6.06 -1.06
C PHE A 26 -7.35 7.18 -1.07
N ASP A 27 -7.13 7.76 0.11
CA ASP A 27 -6.02 8.67 0.33
C ASP A 27 -4.75 7.89 0.68
N ILE A 28 -3.61 8.45 0.27
CA ILE A 28 -2.32 7.78 0.38
C ILE A 28 -1.31 8.68 1.07
N HIS A 29 -0.57 8.11 2.02
CA HIS A 29 0.60 8.73 2.62
C HIS A 29 1.84 7.87 2.38
N GLN A 30 2.86 8.40 1.71
CA GLN A 30 4.08 7.68 1.40
C GLN A 30 5.20 8.05 2.39
N SER A 31 5.80 7.04 3.02
CA SER A 31 7.04 7.18 3.80
C SER A 31 8.18 6.52 3.04
N THR A 32 9.20 7.30 2.67
CA THR A 32 10.39 6.81 1.96
C THR A 32 11.56 6.74 2.94
N GLY A 33 12.02 5.53 3.26
CA GLY A 33 13.25 5.31 4.03
C GLY A 33 14.40 4.81 3.15
N ALA A 34 15.61 4.74 3.71
CA ALA A 34 16.80 4.24 3.01
C ALA A 34 16.63 2.80 2.47
N ASN A 35 15.83 1.97 3.17
CA ASN A 35 15.69 0.55 2.87
C ASN A 35 14.33 0.17 2.25
N ARG A 36 13.31 1.02 2.37
CA ARG A 36 11.99 0.68 1.81
C ARG A 36 11.08 1.89 1.77
N VAL A 37 10.09 1.78 0.89
CA VAL A 37 8.92 2.63 0.87
C VAL A 37 7.78 1.93 1.60
N ILE A 38 7.07 2.68 2.43
CA ILE A 38 5.81 2.27 3.05
C ILE A 38 4.72 3.19 2.52
N ILE A 39 3.61 2.60 2.10
CA ILE A 39 2.43 3.30 1.61
C ILE A 39 1.33 3.11 2.64
N GLY A 40 1.03 4.17 3.39
CA GLY A 40 -0.15 4.25 4.24
C GLY A 40 -1.38 4.52 3.40
N VAL A 41 -2.44 3.75 3.65
CA VAL A 41 -3.75 3.86 2.98
C VAL A 41 -4.79 4.29 3.99
N ILE A 42 -5.46 5.39 3.70
CA ILE A 42 -6.49 6.02 4.52
C ILE A 42 -7.84 5.97 3.77
N GLY A 43 -8.91 5.67 4.51
CA GLY A 43 -10.26 5.46 3.99
C GLY A 43 -10.88 4.18 4.56
N ASP A 44 -11.94 3.71 3.91
CA ASP A 44 -12.65 2.48 4.30
C ASP A 44 -11.88 1.23 3.83
N THR A 45 -10.77 0.92 4.51
CA THR A 45 -9.84 -0.14 4.08
C THR A 45 -10.39 -1.56 4.24
N ASP A 46 -11.60 -1.71 4.78
CA ASP A 46 -12.30 -3.01 4.79
C ASP A 46 -12.75 -3.41 3.38
N LYS A 47 -12.89 -2.45 2.46
CA LYS A 47 -13.16 -2.68 1.04
C LYS A 47 -11.95 -3.15 0.23
N LEU A 48 -10.76 -3.19 0.84
CA LEU A 48 -9.53 -3.65 0.20
C LEU A 48 -9.18 -5.03 0.71
N GLU A 49 -8.94 -5.97 -0.20
CA GLU A 49 -8.44 -7.30 0.15
C GLU A 49 -6.91 -7.30 0.24
N ALA A 50 -6.38 -7.52 1.44
CA ALA A 50 -4.93 -7.52 1.69
C ALA A 50 -4.20 -8.53 0.78
N ALA A 51 -4.79 -9.71 0.59
CA ALA A 51 -4.23 -10.76 -0.26
C ALA A 51 -4.17 -10.39 -1.75
N GLU A 52 -5.03 -9.48 -2.24
CA GLU A 52 -4.94 -8.97 -3.62
C GLU A 52 -3.78 -7.98 -3.76
N LEU A 53 -3.66 -7.07 -2.80
CA LEU A 53 -2.57 -6.10 -2.75
C LEU A 53 -1.20 -6.78 -2.61
N GLU A 54 -1.09 -7.84 -1.81
CA GLU A 54 0.15 -8.61 -1.64
C GLU A 54 0.60 -9.33 -2.91
N LYS A 55 -0.32 -9.62 -3.84
CA LYS A 55 0.01 -10.19 -5.15
C LYS A 55 0.52 -9.14 -6.14
N MET A 56 0.38 -7.85 -5.83
CA MET A 56 0.85 -6.80 -6.74
C MET A 56 2.38 -6.80 -6.83
N PRO A 57 2.93 -6.59 -8.04
CA PRO A 57 4.38 -6.48 -8.22
C PRO A 57 4.98 -5.46 -7.25
N GLY A 58 6.08 -5.81 -6.61
CA GLY A 58 6.80 -4.91 -5.70
C GLY A 58 6.24 -4.83 -4.28
N VAL A 59 5.07 -5.40 -3.98
CA VAL A 59 4.57 -5.49 -2.59
C VAL A 59 5.29 -6.61 -1.84
N LEU A 60 5.73 -6.32 -0.62
CA LEU A 60 6.32 -7.27 0.31
C LEU A 60 5.27 -7.84 1.27
N GLN A 61 4.45 -6.97 1.85
CA GLN A 61 3.48 -7.33 2.89
C GLN A 61 2.42 -6.23 3.03
N VAL A 62 1.20 -6.62 3.42
CA VAL A 62 0.14 -5.68 3.79
C VAL A 62 -0.27 -5.89 5.25
N ILE A 63 -0.34 -4.81 6.02
CA ILE A 63 -0.72 -4.82 7.43
C ILE A 63 -2.02 -4.03 7.60
N ARG A 64 -3.06 -4.67 8.14
CA ARG A 64 -4.26 -3.97 8.61
C ARG A 64 -3.96 -3.30 9.95
N ILE A 65 -4.37 -2.04 10.07
CA ILE A 65 -4.38 -1.34 11.35
C ILE A 65 -5.77 -1.57 11.93
N ASN A 66 -5.84 -2.04 13.17
CA ASN A 66 -7.12 -2.25 13.83
C ASN A 66 -7.86 -0.92 14.02
N LYS A 67 -9.18 -0.97 13.96
CA LYS A 67 -10.01 0.17 14.35
C LYS A 67 -9.88 0.38 15.87
N GLU A 68 -9.96 1.62 16.31
CA GLU A 68 -10.18 1.92 17.73
C GLU A 68 -11.57 1.38 18.12
N GLU A 69 -11.68 0.76 19.30
CA GLU A 69 -12.93 0.24 19.86
C GLU A 69 -13.90 1.35 20.27
#